data_AF-A0A820HPB2-F1
#
_entry.id   AF-A0A820HPB2-F1
#
_cell.length_a   1.000
_cell.length_b   1.000
_cell.length_c   1.000
_cell.angle_alpha   90.00
_cell.angle_beta   90.00
_cell.angle_gamma   90.00
#
_symmetry.space_group_name_H-M   'P 1'
#
loop_
_entity.id
_entity.type
_entity.pdbx_description
1 polymer ?
#
loop_
_entity_poly.entity_id
_entity_poly.type
_entity_poly.pdbx_seq_one_letter_code
_entity_poly.pdbx_strand_id
1 'polypeptide(L)'
;MGCKFTRVTPVDEQRIRRVENNYNDHHDNQIDDTIITQRTTPLDDKFIHQLTNTNDHIEIEIADPHAFNDLFIQQRQQAINNRSYQSTIESWRPKSLQQLTETIKTFSKGKSLIDHHWIIFYWIACNIEYDTVSYFTKDYKDQTAEGVFRTRKGVCAGYANLYKYLCDKLEMQSEVVGGYSKGYGFDDRKDAPSKTDHAWNAVEIDRHWYLMDSTWGAGHLDDAKEFKCKLSSYYFLP
;
A
#
# COMPACT_ATOMS: atom_id res chain seq x y z
N MET A 1 -3.07 -7.62 -17.88
CA MET A 1 -1.72 -8.21 -17.71
C MET A 1 -1.26 -7.83 -16.31
N GLY A 2 -1.40 -8.76 -15.35
CA GLY A 2 -1.14 -8.50 -13.94
C GLY A 2 0.36 -8.49 -13.65
N CYS A 3 0.83 -7.46 -12.93
CA CYS A 3 2.19 -7.42 -12.44
C CYS A 3 2.30 -8.38 -11.26
N LYS A 4 3.07 -9.45 -11.43
CA LYS A 4 3.62 -10.24 -10.31
C LYS A 4 4.63 -9.34 -9.55
N PHE A 5 4.87 -9.68 -8.29
CA PHE A 5 5.78 -9.09 -7.30
C PHE A 5 5.14 -8.11 -6.30
N THR A 6 4.89 -8.61 -5.07
CA THR A 6 5.48 -8.09 -3.82
C THR A 6 5.25 -9.12 -2.70
N ARG A 7 6.30 -9.54 -1.99
CA ARG A 7 6.22 -10.12 -0.63
C ARG A 7 7.29 -9.46 0.23
N VAL A 8 6.87 -8.85 1.33
CA VAL A 8 7.75 -8.41 2.42
C VAL A 8 7.74 -9.53 3.47
N THR A 9 8.91 -9.95 3.93
CA THR A 9 9.03 -10.81 5.13
C THR A 9 9.83 -10.05 6.19
N PRO A 10 9.39 -10.07 7.47
CA PRO A 10 10.15 -9.46 8.56
C PRO A 10 11.47 -10.20 8.75
N VAL A 11 12.55 -9.46 8.97
CA VAL A 11 13.88 -10.02 9.26
C VAL A 11 13.87 -10.58 10.68
N ASP A 12 14.12 -11.87 10.80
CA ASP A 12 14.25 -12.59 12.07
C ASP A 12 15.60 -12.24 12.73
N GLU A 13 15.59 -11.44 13.80
CA GLU A 13 16.78 -10.91 14.51
C GLU A 13 17.73 -12.01 15.02
N GLN A 14 17.27 -13.26 15.12
CA GLN A 14 18.07 -14.37 15.64
C GLN A 14 19.15 -14.86 14.66
N ARG A 15 19.10 -14.48 13.37
CA ARG A 15 20.09 -14.90 12.36
C ARG A 15 21.35 -14.03 12.35
N ILE A 16 21.28 -12.81 12.90
CA ILE A 16 22.41 -11.86 12.94
C ILE A 16 23.47 -12.30 13.97
N ARG A 17 23.05 -12.86 15.11
CA ARG A 17 23.96 -13.25 16.20
C ARG A 17 24.85 -14.47 15.93
N ARG A 18 24.61 -15.22 14.84
CA ARG A 18 25.45 -16.39 14.48
C ARG A 18 26.64 -16.05 13.58
N VAL A 19 26.66 -14.86 12.98
CA VAL A 19 27.76 -14.45 12.08
C VAL A 19 28.85 -13.67 12.84
N GLU A 20 28.49 -12.97 13.92
CA GLU A 20 29.44 -12.15 14.70
C GLU A 20 30.41 -12.96 15.59
N ASN A 21 30.16 -14.24 15.85
CA ASN A 21 31.00 -15.07 16.72
C ASN A 21 32.15 -15.81 16.02
N ASN A 22 32.31 -15.67 14.70
CA ASN A 22 33.36 -16.36 13.93
C ASN A 22 34.51 -15.46 13.45
N TYR A 23 34.58 -14.22 13.93
CA TYR A 23 35.69 -13.29 13.64
C TYR A 23 36.27 -12.77 14.96
N ASN A 24 36.93 -13.63 15.72
CA ASN A 24 37.87 -13.21 16.75
C ASN A 24 38.89 -14.33 16.96
N ASP A 25 39.91 -14.36 16.11
CA ASP A 25 41.20 -14.92 16.49
C ASP A 25 42.35 -14.11 15.88
N HIS A 26 43.26 -13.70 16.77
CA HIS A 26 44.62 -13.19 16.58
C HIS A 26 44.90 -11.68 16.34
N HIS A 27 45.30 -11.07 17.48
CA HIS A 27 46.47 -10.21 17.73
C HIS A 27 46.54 -8.72 17.31
N ASP A 28 46.46 -7.88 18.37
CA ASP A 28 47.22 -6.67 18.71
C ASP A 28 48.10 -5.97 17.63
N ASN A 29 47.77 -4.70 17.34
CA ASN A 29 48.57 -3.56 17.82
C ASN A 29 47.97 -2.18 17.42
N GLN A 30 47.89 -1.31 18.44
CA GLN A 30 48.09 0.14 18.40
C GLN A 30 46.98 1.07 17.87
N ILE A 31 46.56 1.96 18.78
CA ILE A 31 45.57 3.03 18.66
C ILE A 31 46.15 4.21 17.86
N ASP A 32 45.41 4.73 16.88
CA ASP A 32 45.47 6.14 16.48
C ASP A 32 44.05 6.62 16.10
N ASP A 33 43.63 7.73 16.71
CA ASP A 33 42.29 8.29 16.66
C ASP A 33 42.07 9.08 15.37
N THR A 34 41.27 8.55 14.42
CA THR A 34 40.60 9.39 13.42
C THR A 34 39.27 8.75 13.00
N ILE A 35 38.16 9.41 13.33
CA ILE A 35 36.80 8.96 13.02
C ILE A 35 36.58 8.84 11.51
N ILE A 36 36.10 7.66 11.14
CA ILE A 36 35.93 7.11 9.80
C ILE A 36 34.86 7.86 9.00
N THR A 37 35.28 8.45 7.87
CA THR A 37 34.46 8.54 6.66
C THR A 37 34.76 7.30 5.82
N GLN A 38 33.84 6.33 5.73
CA GLN A 38 33.94 5.26 4.75
C GLN A 38 32.76 5.30 3.78
N ARG A 39 33.14 5.69 2.56
CA ARG A 39 32.40 5.58 1.31
C ARG A 39 32.01 4.11 1.11
N THR A 40 30.71 3.85 0.90
CA THR A 40 30.25 2.58 0.34
C THR A 40 30.70 2.51 -1.11
N THR A 41 31.54 1.53 -1.43
CA THR A 41 31.94 1.17 -2.80
C THR A 41 30.72 0.74 -3.63
N PRO A 42 30.67 1.05 -4.95
CA PRO A 42 29.61 0.56 -5.82
C PRO A 42 29.64 -0.97 -5.86
N LEU A 43 28.47 -1.61 -5.80
CA LEU A 43 28.33 -3.05 -5.99
C LEU A 43 28.85 -3.41 -7.40
N ASP A 44 29.82 -4.31 -7.47
CA ASP A 44 30.44 -4.78 -8.72
C ASP A 44 29.40 -5.40 -9.67
N ASP A 45 29.43 -5.00 -10.95
CA ASP A 45 28.54 -5.48 -12.03
C ASP A 45 28.51 -7.01 -12.18
N LYS A 46 29.54 -7.71 -11.69
CA LYS A 46 29.58 -9.19 -11.67
C LYS A 46 28.56 -9.81 -10.72
N PHE A 47 28.18 -9.13 -9.64
CA PHE A 47 27.20 -9.64 -8.67
C PHE A 47 25.77 -9.58 -9.24
N ILE A 48 25.46 -8.54 -10.01
CA ILE A 48 24.18 -8.40 -10.72
C ILE A 48 24.05 -9.49 -11.80
N HIS A 49 25.13 -9.81 -12.51
CA HIS A 49 25.11 -10.83 -13.55
C HIS A 49 24.96 -12.27 -13.03
N GLN A 50 25.27 -12.52 -11.75
CA GLN A 50 25.07 -13.82 -11.10
C GLN A 50 23.62 -14.06 -10.67
N LEU A 51 22.85 -13.00 -10.40
CA LEU A 51 21.44 -13.09 -10.01
C LEU A 51 20.48 -13.32 -11.18
N THR A 52 20.94 -13.16 -12.43
CA THR A 52 20.12 -13.29 -13.65
C THR A 52 20.38 -14.57 -14.44
N ASN A 53 21.34 -15.40 -14.00
CA ASN A 53 21.79 -16.59 -14.71
C ASN A 53 21.58 -17.91 -13.95
N THR A 54 20.84 -17.89 -12.85
CA THR A 54 20.36 -19.12 -12.23
C THR A 54 18.97 -19.43 -12.79
N ASN A 55 18.76 -20.67 -13.24
CA ASN A 55 17.44 -21.27 -13.43
C ASN A 55 16.74 -21.45 -12.06
N ASP A 56 16.84 -20.46 -11.18
CA ASP A 56 16.19 -20.44 -9.89
C ASP A 56 14.73 -20.10 -10.15
N HIS A 57 13.97 -21.16 -10.44
CA HIS A 57 12.52 -21.10 -10.28
C HIS A 57 12.26 -20.65 -8.84
N ILE A 58 11.78 -19.41 -8.68
CA ILE A 58 11.21 -18.98 -7.41
C ILE A 58 9.97 -19.85 -7.19
N GLU A 59 10.08 -20.84 -6.32
CA GLU A 59 8.91 -21.54 -5.80
C GLU A 59 8.08 -20.54 -5.00
N ILE A 60 7.00 -20.07 -5.62
CA ILE A 60 6.00 -19.23 -4.96
C ILE A 60 5.10 -20.19 -4.18
N GLU A 61 5.44 -20.42 -2.91
CA GLU A 61 4.50 -21.03 -1.98
C GLU A 61 3.36 -20.04 -1.72
N ILE A 62 2.14 -20.44 -2.10
CA ILE A 62 0.94 -19.72 -1.70
C ILE A 62 0.83 -19.90 -0.19
N ALA A 63 1.01 -18.80 0.56
CA ALA A 63 1.03 -18.84 2.03
C ALA A 63 -0.25 -19.46 2.62
N ASP A 64 -1.38 -19.31 1.92
CA ASP A 64 -2.59 -20.08 2.15
C ASP A 64 -3.42 -20.18 0.86
N PRO A 65 -3.63 -21.39 0.29
CA PRO A 65 -4.44 -21.57 -0.92
C PRO A 65 -5.93 -21.22 -0.71
N HIS A 66 -6.38 -21.05 0.53
CA HIS A 66 -7.76 -20.69 0.88
C HIS A 66 -8.00 -19.19 1.04
N ALA A 67 -6.97 -18.34 0.99
CA ALA A 67 -7.13 -16.88 1.10
C ALA A 67 -8.06 -16.30 0.02
N PHE A 68 -8.04 -16.86 -1.20
CA PHE A 68 -8.92 -16.43 -2.30
C PHE A 68 -9.93 -17.53 -2.67
N ASN A 69 -10.57 -18.13 -1.67
CA ASN A 69 -11.60 -19.14 -1.91
C ASN A 69 -12.87 -18.54 -2.54
N ASP A 70 -13.74 -19.41 -3.06
CA ASP A 70 -14.98 -19.00 -3.75
C ASP A 70 -15.90 -18.14 -2.87
N LEU A 71 -15.94 -18.41 -1.56
CA LEU A 71 -16.76 -17.64 -0.62
C LEU A 71 -16.26 -16.20 -0.48
N PHE A 72 -14.96 -16.00 -0.35
CA PHE A 72 -14.34 -14.66 -0.32
C PHE A 72 -14.65 -13.88 -1.59
N ILE A 73 -14.45 -14.52 -2.76
CA ILE A 73 -14.71 -13.91 -4.07
C ILE A 73 -16.19 -13.53 -4.20
N GLN A 74 -17.10 -14.40 -3.78
CA GLN A 74 -18.54 -14.13 -3.80
C GLN A 74 -18.93 -12.98 -2.88
N GLN A 75 -18.44 -12.95 -1.64
CA GLN A 75 -18.72 -11.87 -0.67
C GLN A 75 -18.18 -10.52 -1.18
N ARG A 76 -16.96 -10.51 -1.73
CA ARG A 76 -16.38 -9.33 -2.37
C ARG A 76 -17.26 -8.81 -3.51
N GLN A 77 -17.72 -9.68 -4.39
CA GLN A 77 -18.61 -9.28 -5.50
C GLN A 77 -19.98 -8.81 -5.01
N GLN A 78 -20.52 -9.43 -3.95
CA GLN A 78 -21.77 -8.98 -3.34
C GLN A 78 -21.64 -7.57 -2.77
N ALA A 79 -20.55 -7.26 -2.06
CA ALA A 79 -20.28 -5.92 -1.54
C ALA A 79 -20.17 -4.90 -2.69
N ILE A 80 -19.37 -5.19 -3.72
CA ILE A 80 -19.16 -4.33 -4.90
C ILE A 80 -20.48 -4.02 -5.62
N ASN A 81 -21.31 -5.04 -5.85
CA ASN A 81 -22.54 -4.93 -6.64
C ASN A 81 -23.74 -4.40 -5.82
N ASN A 82 -23.55 -4.15 -4.52
CA ASN A 82 -24.63 -3.69 -3.65
C ASN A 82 -24.97 -2.21 -3.92
N ARG A 83 -25.97 -1.98 -4.79
CA ARG A 83 -26.45 -0.62 -5.12
C ARG A 83 -27.02 0.13 -3.92
N SER A 84 -27.58 -0.58 -2.94
CA SER A 84 -28.07 0.07 -1.72
C SER A 84 -26.92 0.67 -0.91
N TYR A 85 -25.75 0.02 -0.88
CA TYR A 85 -24.56 0.60 -0.26
C TYR A 85 -24.13 1.86 -1.00
N GLN A 86 -23.99 1.79 -2.33
CA GLN A 86 -23.58 2.92 -3.17
C GLN A 86 -24.46 4.15 -2.90
N SER A 87 -25.78 4.02 -3.08
CA SER A 87 -26.72 5.14 -2.88
C SER A 87 -26.72 5.68 -1.44
N THR A 88 -26.55 4.80 -0.44
CA THR A 88 -26.49 5.24 0.96
C THR A 88 -25.20 6.02 1.23
N ILE A 89 -24.05 5.48 0.83
CA ILE A 89 -22.74 6.09 1.08
C ILE A 89 -22.61 7.43 0.34
N GLU A 90 -23.11 7.51 -0.90
CA GLU A 90 -23.13 8.75 -1.71
C GLU A 90 -23.96 9.87 -1.09
N SER A 91 -24.91 9.56 -0.22
CA SER A 91 -25.71 10.55 0.51
C SER A 91 -24.98 11.17 1.70
N TRP A 92 -23.90 10.53 2.18
CA TRP A 92 -23.23 10.96 3.41
C TRP A 92 -22.47 12.27 3.24
N ARG A 93 -22.65 13.20 4.18
CA ARG A 93 -21.95 14.49 4.21
C ARG A 93 -21.32 14.74 5.59
N PRO A 94 -20.40 13.88 6.05
CA PRO A 94 -19.78 14.03 7.36
C PRO A 94 -18.97 15.33 7.43
N LYS A 95 -19.04 15.99 8.58
CA LYS A 95 -18.36 17.26 8.88
C LYS A 95 -17.04 17.07 9.62
N SER A 96 -16.79 15.88 10.16
CA SER A 96 -15.53 15.50 10.80
C SER A 96 -15.21 14.03 10.56
N LEU A 97 -13.94 13.66 10.73
CA LEU A 97 -13.52 12.25 10.71
C LEU A 97 -14.24 11.41 11.76
N GLN A 98 -14.53 11.97 12.93
CA GLN A 98 -15.31 11.30 13.97
C GLN A 98 -16.73 10.98 13.48
N GLN A 99 -17.41 11.94 12.83
CA GLN A 99 -18.76 11.71 12.30
C GLN A 99 -18.75 10.67 11.17
N LEU A 100 -17.75 10.73 10.29
CA LEU A 100 -17.58 9.72 9.24
C LEU A 100 -17.38 8.32 9.85
N THR A 101 -16.48 8.19 10.82
CA THR A 101 -16.21 6.93 11.52
C THR A 101 -17.48 6.37 12.15
N GLU A 102 -18.26 7.19 12.87
CA GLU A 102 -19.48 6.73 13.52
C GLU A 102 -20.55 6.32 12.50
N THR A 103 -20.64 7.05 11.38
CA THR A 103 -21.56 6.72 10.28
C THR A 103 -21.18 5.39 9.65
N ILE A 104 -19.89 5.16 9.38
CA ILE A 104 -19.39 3.88 8.87
C ILE A 104 -19.68 2.77 9.88
N LYS A 105 -19.33 2.96 11.16
CA LYS A 105 -19.54 1.97 12.22
C LYS A 105 -21.00 1.54 12.36
N THR A 106 -21.90 2.52 12.37
CA THR A 106 -23.34 2.27 12.47
C THR A 106 -23.85 1.56 11.22
N PHE A 107 -23.46 2.03 10.03
CA PHE A 107 -23.90 1.42 8.78
C PHE A 107 -23.31 0.02 8.59
N SER A 108 -22.10 -0.24 9.05
CA SER A 108 -21.41 -1.52 8.85
C SER A 108 -21.86 -2.61 9.82
N LYS A 109 -22.52 -2.24 10.93
CA LYS A 109 -22.96 -3.17 11.98
C LYS A 109 -23.72 -4.38 11.40
N GLY A 110 -23.27 -5.57 11.80
CA GLY A 110 -23.86 -6.87 11.41
C GLY A 110 -23.51 -7.33 9.99
N LYS A 111 -22.60 -6.63 9.30
CA LYS A 111 -22.11 -7.01 7.97
C LYS A 111 -20.77 -7.74 8.06
N SER A 112 -20.31 -8.29 6.94
CA SER A 112 -19.00 -8.95 6.87
C SER A 112 -17.86 -7.94 6.98
N LEU A 113 -16.66 -8.40 7.33
CA LEU A 113 -15.47 -7.55 7.34
C LEU A 113 -15.13 -7.02 5.93
N ILE A 114 -15.42 -7.81 4.89
CA ILE A 114 -15.32 -7.36 3.49
C ILE A 114 -16.25 -6.17 3.23
N ASP A 115 -17.50 -6.21 3.71
CA ASP A 115 -18.43 -5.09 3.58
C ASP A 115 -17.88 -3.84 4.29
N HIS A 116 -17.30 -3.99 5.49
CA HIS A 116 -16.70 -2.87 6.21
C HIS A 116 -15.59 -2.21 5.37
N HIS A 117 -14.66 -3.01 4.83
CA HIS A 117 -13.59 -2.49 3.99
C HIS A 117 -14.12 -1.85 2.70
N TRP A 118 -15.17 -2.41 2.09
CA TRP A 118 -15.81 -1.84 0.89
C TRP A 118 -16.44 -0.48 1.18
N ILE A 119 -17.14 -0.34 2.31
CA ILE A 119 -17.77 0.93 2.70
C ILE A 119 -16.71 2.04 2.83
N ILE A 120 -15.58 1.74 3.49
CA ILE A 120 -14.47 2.68 3.65
C ILE A 120 -13.84 3.02 2.29
N PHE A 121 -13.50 1.98 1.50
CA PHE A 121 -12.91 2.11 0.16
C PHE A 121 -13.77 2.99 -0.75
N TYR A 122 -15.05 2.66 -0.85
CA TYR A 122 -16.00 3.35 -1.72
C TYR A 122 -16.14 4.82 -1.32
N TRP A 123 -16.29 5.10 -0.02
CA TRP A 123 -16.41 6.47 0.44
C TRP A 123 -15.17 7.28 0.09
N ILE A 124 -13.95 6.76 0.34
CA ILE A 124 -12.72 7.46 -0.02
C ILE A 124 -12.63 7.66 -1.53
N ALA A 125 -12.80 6.61 -2.32
CA ALA A 125 -12.67 6.63 -3.77
C ALA A 125 -13.63 7.61 -4.45
N CYS A 126 -14.82 7.81 -3.88
CA CYS A 126 -15.83 8.74 -4.43
C CYS A 126 -15.75 10.17 -3.86
N ASN A 127 -15.03 10.40 -2.76
CA ASN A 127 -15.05 11.70 -2.06
C ASN A 127 -13.70 12.41 -1.99
N ILE A 128 -12.62 11.77 -2.41
CA ILE A 128 -11.28 12.37 -2.46
C ILE A 128 -10.86 12.47 -3.93
N GLU A 129 -10.36 13.64 -4.31
CA GLU A 129 -9.74 13.89 -5.62
C GLU A 129 -8.23 13.68 -5.54
N TYR A 130 -7.62 13.21 -6.63
CA TYR A 130 -6.17 13.15 -6.69
C TYR A 130 -5.58 14.56 -6.85
N ASP A 131 -4.66 14.94 -5.96
CA ASP A 131 -4.00 16.25 -5.98
C ASP A 131 -2.90 16.28 -7.04
N THR A 132 -3.31 16.48 -8.30
CA THR A 132 -2.40 16.55 -9.45
C THR A 132 -1.40 17.69 -9.31
N VAL A 133 -1.81 18.83 -8.75
CA VAL A 133 -0.93 19.99 -8.57
C VAL A 133 0.22 19.61 -7.65
N SER A 134 -0.06 19.14 -6.43
CA SER A 134 0.97 18.68 -5.49
C SER A 134 1.83 17.55 -6.07
N TYR A 135 1.21 16.61 -6.81
CA TYR A 135 1.92 15.48 -7.41
C TYR A 135 2.95 15.91 -8.46
N PHE A 136 2.62 16.87 -9.33
CA PHE A 136 3.52 17.33 -10.40
C PHE A 136 4.52 18.37 -9.92
N THR A 137 4.17 19.22 -8.97
CA THR A 137 5.10 20.21 -8.40
C THR A 137 6.03 19.63 -7.34
N LYS A 138 5.71 18.45 -6.79
CA LYS A 138 6.37 17.83 -5.63
C LYS A 138 6.29 18.68 -4.34
N ASP A 139 5.38 19.65 -4.31
CA ASP A 139 5.02 20.44 -3.14
C ASP A 139 3.78 19.84 -2.48
N TYR A 140 4.00 18.75 -1.74
CA TYR A 140 2.94 18.00 -1.09
C TYR A 140 2.35 18.79 0.08
N LYS A 141 1.04 19.09 -0.01
CA LYS A 141 0.25 19.63 1.12
C LYS A 141 0.02 18.56 2.19
N ASP A 142 -0.74 18.91 3.22
CA ASP A 142 -1.10 18.04 4.35
C ASP A 142 -1.72 16.70 3.90
N GLN A 143 -0.92 15.63 3.91
CA GLN A 143 -1.32 14.25 3.58
C GLN A 143 -1.74 13.43 4.81
N THR A 144 -2.01 14.08 5.95
CA THR A 144 -2.64 13.40 7.10
C THR A 144 -4.10 13.07 6.79
N ALA A 145 -4.68 12.11 7.51
CA ALA A 145 -6.11 11.79 7.37
C ALA A 145 -7.01 13.02 7.54
N GLU A 146 -6.70 13.89 8.52
CA GLU A 146 -7.44 15.13 8.77
C GLU A 146 -7.30 16.13 7.60
N GLY A 147 -6.07 16.29 7.08
CA GLY A 147 -5.79 17.14 5.93
C GLY A 147 -6.54 16.73 4.68
N VAL A 148 -6.47 15.44 4.33
CA VAL A 148 -7.13 14.87 3.16
C VAL A 148 -8.66 14.92 3.31
N PHE A 149 -9.19 14.58 4.48
CA PHE A 149 -10.62 14.68 4.76
C PHE A 149 -11.14 16.11 4.62
N ARG A 150 -10.42 17.08 5.17
CA ARG A 150 -10.80 18.50 5.15
C ARG A 150 -10.74 19.08 3.74
N THR A 151 -9.66 18.81 3.01
CA THR A 151 -9.42 19.39 1.68
C THR A 151 -10.10 18.64 0.55
N ARG A 152 -10.50 17.38 0.79
CA ARG A 152 -11.01 16.44 -0.22
C ARG A 152 -10.00 16.15 -1.32
N LYS A 153 -8.71 16.32 -1.03
CA LYS A 153 -7.61 16.15 -1.98
C LYS A 153 -6.44 15.42 -1.32
N GLY A 154 -5.78 14.55 -2.08
CA GLY A 154 -4.57 13.86 -1.62
C GLY A 154 -3.80 13.23 -2.77
N VAL A 155 -2.55 12.87 -2.52
CA VAL A 155 -1.80 11.91 -3.35
C VAL A 155 -1.86 10.52 -2.72
N CYS A 156 -1.22 9.51 -3.32
CA CYS A 156 -1.29 8.11 -2.87
C CYS A 156 -1.11 7.92 -1.35
N ALA A 157 -0.11 8.58 -0.75
CA ALA A 157 0.10 8.54 0.70
C ALA A 157 -1.10 9.09 1.50
N GLY A 158 -1.74 10.18 1.03
CA GLY A 158 -2.91 10.76 1.68
C GLY A 158 -4.12 9.84 1.68
N TYR A 159 -4.36 9.15 0.56
CA TYR A 159 -5.41 8.12 0.46
C TYR A 159 -5.14 6.96 1.42
N ALA A 160 -3.91 6.42 1.41
CA ALA A 160 -3.52 5.30 2.26
C ALA A 160 -3.60 5.65 3.76
N ASN A 161 -3.19 6.87 4.14
CA ASN A 161 -3.27 7.37 5.51
C ASN A 161 -4.72 7.56 5.99
N LEU A 162 -5.59 8.12 5.14
CA LEU A 162 -7.01 8.28 5.46
C LEU A 162 -7.69 6.92 5.65
N TYR A 163 -7.38 5.95 4.78
CA TYR A 163 -7.89 4.59 4.90
C TYR A 163 -7.45 3.93 6.21
N LYS A 164 -6.12 3.95 6.49
CA LYS A 164 -5.54 3.42 7.73
C LYS A 164 -6.19 4.04 8.96
N TYR A 165 -6.36 5.36 8.99
CA TYR A 165 -7.02 6.05 10.08
C TYR A 165 -8.43 5.51 10.34
N LEU A 166 -9.24 5.34 9.29
CA LEU A 166 -10.61 4.85 9.45
C LEU A 166 -10.62 3.39 9.93
N CYS A 167 -9.74 2.53 9.42
CA CYS A 167 -9.56 1.18 9.92
C CYS A 167 -9.18 1.16 11.41
N ASP A 168 -8.22 1.98 11.84
CA ASP A 168 -7.78 2.05 13.22
C ASP A 168 -8.91 2.47 14.17
N LYS A 169 -9.73 3.44 13.74
CA LYS A 169 -10.91 3.87 14.52
C LYS A 169 -12.04 2.85 14.56
N LEU A 170 -12.05 1.91 13.63
CA LEU A 170 -13.00 0.81 13.54
C LEU A 170 -12.44 -0.52 14.05
N GLU A 171 -11.23 -0.49 14.64
CA GLU A 171 -10.53 -1.67 15.18
C GLU A 171 -10.29 -2.75 14.11
N MET A 172 -10.03 -2.33 12.88
CA MET A 172 -9.74 -3.18 11.72
C MET A 172 -8.25 -3.13 11.41
N GLN A 173 -7.64 -4.30 11.16
CA GLN A 173 -6.22 -4.40 10.84
C GLN A 173 -5.95 -3.94 9.41
N SER A 174 -5.06 -2.95 9.29
CA SER A 174 -4.66 -2.35 8.02
C SER A 174 -3.27 -1.76 8.19
N GLU A 175 -2.42 -1.84 7.18
CA GLU A 175 -1.09 -1.26 7.17
C GLU A 175 -0.85 -0.47 5.90
N VAL A 176 -0.12 0.65 6.00
CA VAL A 176 0.30 1.42 4.82
C VAL A 176 1.54 0.77 4.24
N VAL A 177 1.48 0.44 2.94
CA VAL A 177 2.57 -0.19 2.20
C VAL A 177 3.08 0.79 1.16
N GLY A 178 4.37 1.14 1.24
CA GLY A 178 5.07 1.84 0.17
C GLY A 178 5.72 0.84 -0.79
N GLY A 179 5.66 1.11 -2.09
CA GLY A 179 6.29 0.24 -3.08
C GLY A 179 6.39 0.86 -4.48
N TYR A 180 6.66 -0.02 -5.45
CA TYR A 180 6.88 0.35 -6.84
C TYR A 180 5.64 0.07 -7.67
N SER A 181 5.27 1.02 -8.52
CA SER A 181 4.05 0.96 -9.31
C SER A 181 4.32 1.10 -10.80
N LYS A 182 3.46 0.46 -11.61
CA LYS A 182 3.40 0.68 -13.06
C LYS A 182 2.33 1.71 -13.40
N GLY A 183 2.40 2.85 -12.69
CA GLY A 183 1.41 3.93 -12.75
C GLY A 183 1.66 4.95 -13.86
N TYR A 184 1.10 6.14 -13.70
CA TYR A 184 1.27 7.25 -14.64
C TYR A 184 2.75 7.57 -14.88
N GLY A 185 3.17 7.56 -16.14
CA GLY A 185 4.57 7.82 -16.54
C GLY A 185 5.51 6.62 -16.44
N PHE A 186 4.99 5.42 -16.15
CA PHE A 186 5.75 4.17 -16.22
C PHE A 186 6.27 3.92 -17.65
N ASP A 187 7.54 3.56 -17.76
CA ASP A 187 8.23 3.20 -19.00
C ASP A 187 9.01 1.91 -18.72
N ASP A 188 8.63 0.81 -19.38
CA ASP A 188 9.22 -0.51 -19.18
C ASP A 188 10.66 -0.64 -19.68
N ARG A 189 11.17 0.39 -20.36
CA ARG A 189 12.55 0.50 -20.81
C ARG A 189 13.46 1.19 -19.78
N LYS A 190 12.90 1.70 -18.68
CA LYS A 190 13.67 2.37 -17.61
C LYS A 190 13.87 1.45 -16.42
N ASP A 191 14.99 1.64 -15.73
CA ASP A 191 15.24 0.98 -14.45
C ASP A 191 14.18 1.37 -13.42
N ALA A 192 13.94 0.48 -12.46
CA ALA A 192 13.08 0.78 -11.32
C ALA A 192 13.57 2.03 -10.58
N PRO A 193 12.67 2.89 -10.08
CA PRO A 193 13.09 4.10 -9.39
C PRO A 193 13.87 3.77 -8.12
N SER A 194 14.77 4.66 -7.71
CA SER A 194 15.61 4.47 -6.51
C SER A 194 14.84 4.57 -5.19
N LYS A 195 13.57 5.03 -5.23
CA LYS A 195 12.66 5.12 -4.09
C LYS A 195 11.27 4.63 -4.51
N THR A 196 10.48 4.13 -3.56
CA THR A 196 9.07 3.78 -3.77
C THR A 196 8.32 4.97 -4.35
N ASP A 197 7.51 4.75 -5.38
CA ASP A 197 6.77 5.80 -6.09
C ASP A 197 5.27 5.78 -5.79
N HIS A 198 4.80 4.81 -5.00
CA HIS A 198 3.39 4.67 -4.67
C HIS A 198 3.18 4.14 -3.23
N ALA A 199 1.98 4.39 -2.71
CA ALA A 199 1.55 3.92 -1.40
C ALA A 199 0.10 3.42 -1.47
N TRP A 200 -0.17 2.28 -0.85
CA TRP A 200 -1.48 1.63 -0.76
C TRP A 200 -1.67 1.01 0.63
N ASN A 201 -2.73 0.25 0.87
CA ASN A 201 -2.90 -0.50 2.13
C ASN A 201 -2.86 -2.02 1.91
N ALA A 202 -2.33 -2.74 2.89
CA ALA A 202 -2.63 -4.15 3.10
C ALA A 202 -3.67 -4.24 4.23
N VAL A 203 -4.68 -5.09 4.08
CA VAL A 203 -5.74 -5.27 5.10
C VAL A 203 -5.84 -6.73 5.51
N GLU A 204 -6.05 -7.00 6.79
CA GLU A 204 -6.19 -8.38 7.28
C GLU A 204 -7.68 -8.76 7.37
N ILE A 205 -8.06 -9.83 6.66
CA ILE A 205 -9.41 -10.42 6.72
C ILE A 205 -9.23 -11.91 6.96
N ASP A 206 -9.85 -12.43 8.03
CA ASP A 206 -9.77 -13.84 8.40
C ASP A 206 -8.34 -14.41 8.46
N ARG A 207 -7.40 -13.59 8.94
CA ARG A 207 -5.95 -13.87 9.09
C ARG A 207 -5.15 -13.88 7.78
N HIS A 208 -5.72 -13.41 6.68
CA HIS A 208 -5.02 -13.22 5.42
C HIS A 208 -4.88 -11.74 5.10
N TRP A 209 -3.72 -11.36 4.56
CA TRP A 209 -3.44 -9.99 4.14
C TRP A 209 -3.77 -9.80 2.66
N TYR A 210 -4.59 -8.80 2.35
CA TYR A 210 -5.03 -8.47 1.00
C TYR A 210 -4.59 -7.06 0.63
N LEU A 211 -4.23 -6.86 -0.64
CA LEU A 211 -3.95 -5.54 -1.17
C LEU A 211 -5.25 -4.73 -1.32
N MET A 212 -5.19 -3.44 -1.04
CA MET A 212 -6.27 -2.49 -1.29
C MET A 212 -5.67 -1.15 -1.68
N ASP A 213 -6.15 -0.55 -2.77
CA ASP A 213 -5.68 0.76 -3.22
C ASP A 213 -6.85 1.69 -3.55
N SER A 214 -7.19 2.55 -2.58
CA SER A 214 -8.25 3.55 -2.75
C SER A 214 -7.86 4.71 -3.68
N THR A 215 -6.57 4.91 -3.95
CA THR A 215 -6.08 5.96 -4.88
C THR A 215 -6.45 5.59 -6.31
N TRP A 216 -6.02 4.41 -6.75
CA TRP A 216 -6.38 3.90 -8.08
C TRP A 216 -7.81 3.39 -8.16
N GLY A 217 -8.39 3.06 -7.00
CA GLY A 217 -9.83 2.87 -6.85
C GLY A 217 -10.63 4.12 -7.22
N ALA A 218 -10.14 5.32 -6.91
CA ALA A 218 -10.83 6.59 -7.17
C ALA A 218 -10.85 6.99 -8.65
N GLY A 219 -9.80 6.65 -9.41
CA GLY A 219 -9.69 7.05 -10.80
C GLY A 219 -8.27 6.99 -11.33
N HIS A 220 -8.02 7.78 -12.38
CA HIS A 220 -6.73 7.83 -13.08
C HIS A 220 -6.43 9.24 -13.58
N LEU A 221 -5.18 9.48 -13.96
CA LEU A 221 -4.76 10.68 -14.69
C LEU A 221 -4.87 10.42 -16.19
N ASP A 222 -5.38 11.40 -16.93
CA ASP A 222 -5.37 11.37 -18.39
C ASP A 222 -4.06 11.96 -18.97
N ASP A 223 -3.95 11.97 -20.29
CA ASP A 223 -2.79 12.51 -21.01
C ASP A 223 -2.59 14.01 -20.75
N ALA A 224 -3.66 14.73 -20.40
CA ALA A 224 -3.65 16.14 -20.04
C ALA A 224 -3.26 16.39 -18.57
N LYS A 225 -2.87 15.34 -17.82
CA LYS A 225 -2.51 15.40 -16.39
C LYS A 225 -3.69 15.79 -15.49
N GLU A 226 -4.91 15.60 -15.97
CA GLU A 226 -6.11 15.86 -15.21
C GLU A 226 -6.59 14.58 -14.52
N PHE A 227 -7.05 14.72 -13.28
CA PHE A 227 -7.66 13.60 -12.58
C PHE A 227 -9.07 13.34 -13.12
N LYS A 228 -9.33 12.10 -13.53
CA LYS A 228 -10.65 11.61 -13.92
C LYS A 228 -11.16 10.66 -12.84
N CYS A 229 -12.12 11.16 -12.05
CA CYS A 229 -12.84 10.35 -11.08
C CYS A 229 -13.65 9.28 -11.83
N LYS A 230 -13.24 8.02 -11.67
CA LYS A 230 -13.87 6.86 -12.28
C LYS A 230 -13.58 5.67 -11.38
N LEU A 231 -14.56 5.35 -10.53
CA LEU A 231 -14.45 4.25 -9.58
C LEU A 231 -14.02 2.96 -10.30
N SER A 232 -12.96 2.34 -9.79
CA SER A 232 -12.46 1.05 -10.24
C SER A 232 -12.43 0.07 -9.08
N SER A 233 -13.47 -0.78 -8.99
CA SER A 233 -13.56 -1.82 -7.96
C SER A 233 -12.50 -2.91 -8.10
N TYR A 234 -11.75 -2.94 -9.21
CA TYR A 234 -10.60 -3.82 -9.37
C TYR A 234 -9.60 -3.65 -8.22
N TYR A 235 -9.34 -2.42 -7.78
CA TYR A 235 -8.36 -2.13 -6.73
C TYR A 235 -8.85 -2.36 -5.30
N PHE A 236 -10.08 -2.84 -5.15
CA PHE A 236 -10.61 -3.32 -3.88
C PHE A 236 -10.37 -4.82 -3.78
N LEU A 237 -9.41 -5.27 -2.96
CA LEU A 237 -9.11 -6.69 -2.73
C LEU A 237 -8.96 -7.49 -4.05
N PRO A 238 -8.07 -7.07 -4.99
CA PRO A 238 -7.92 -7.68 -6.31
C PRO A 238 -7.52 -9.15 -6.26
#